data_AF-A0A9N9Y7K6-F1
#
_entry.id   AF-A0A9N9Y7K6-F1
#
_cell.length_a   1.000
_cell.length_b   1.000
_cell.length_c   1.000
_cell.angle_alpha   90.00
_cell.angle_beta   90.00
_cell.angle_gamma   90.00
#
_symmetry.space_group_name_H-M   'P 1'
#
loop_
_entity.id
_entity.type
_entity.pdbx_description
1 polymer ?
#
loop_
_entity_poly.entity_id
_entity_poly.type
_entity_poly.pdbx_seq_one_letter_code
_entity_poly.pdbx_strand_id
1 'polypeptide(L)'
;HSNIVWFKSDGVTNPGLLWTYWIDCYYYNKPYPELAAWFCNDSDGFVSPDRFNTSDIICCPDAVPASLIARVKAGETVTFHYETTTGGPIFTYIANCHGSCITVDHTELEWVNIDAAGYDIVSKKWASQNLRANNSKWITTVPPSLAPGTHP
;
A
#
# COMPACT_ATOMS: atom_id res chain seq x y z
N HIS A 1 -8.78 -2.82 11.31
CA HIS A 1 -8.13 -1.70 10.62
C HIS A 1 -6.64 -1.90 10.68
N SER A 2 -5.98 -1.86 9.53
CA SER A 2 -4.52 -1.95 9.36
C SER A 2 -4.15 -1.00 8.25
N ASN A 3 -3.44 0.08 8.59
CA ASN A 3 -3.05 1.13 7.65
C ASN A 3 -1.55 1.37 7.69
N ILE A 4 -1.00 1.77 6.55
CA ILE A 4 0.37 2.23 6.43
C ILE A 4 0.39 3.71 6.82
N VAL A 5 1.04 4.04 7.93
CA VAL A 5 1.12 5.43 8.44
C VAL A 5 2.24 6.23 7.80
N TRP A 6 3.28 5.55 7.36
CA TRP A 6 4.34 6.12 6.53
C TRP A 6 5.06 5.00 5.81
N PHE A 7 5.73 5.37 4.72
CA PHE A 7 6.68 4.50 4.05
C PHE A 7 7.97 5.25 3.73
N LYS A 8 9.07 4.53 3.60
CA LYS A 8 10.38 5.09 3.29
C LYS A 8 10.87 4.51 1.97
N SER A 9 11.25 5.39 1.05
CA SER A 9 11.82 5.03 -0.26
C SER A 9 13.00 5.95 -0.59
N ASP A 10 14.10 5.40 -1.12
CA ASP A 10 15.33 6.16 -1.44
C ASP A 10 15.82 7.08 -0.30
N GLY A 11 15.71 6.60 0.94
CA GLY A 11 16.11 7.38 2.12
C GLY A 11 15.08 8.41 2.61
N VAL A 12 14.02 8.68 1.85
CA VAL A 12 12.98 9.70 2.15
C VAL A 12 11.76 9.05 2.80
N THR A 13 11.33 9.61 3.93
CA THR A 13 10.07 9.20 4.58
C THR A 13 8.91 9.97 3.96
N ASN A 14 7.90 9.25 3.49
CA ASN A 14 6.67 9.77 2.93
C ASN A 14 5.50 9.45 3.87
N PRO A 15 4.59 10.40 4.12
CA PRO A 15 3.37 10.13 4.87
C PRO A 15 2.47 9.12 4.13
N GLY A 16 1.83 8.24 4.89
CA GLY A 16 0.74 7.40 4.40
C GLY A 16 -0.62 8.09 4.50
N LEU A 17 -1.69 7.37 4.16
CA LEU A 17 -3.05 7.84 4.41
C LEU A 17 -3.44 7.54 5.86
N LEU A 18 -3.53 8.59 6.68
CA LEU A 18 -3.98 8.46 8.06
C LEU A 18 -5.52 8.42 8.12
N TRP A 19 -6.04 7.64 9.08
CA TRP A 19 -7.49 7.55 9.30
C TRP A 19 -8.14 8.93 9.57
N THR A 20 -7.41 9.84 10.20
CA THR A 20 -7.87 11.22 10.44
C THR A 20 -8.09 12.01 9.16
N TYR A 21 -7.31 11.75 8.10
CA TYR A 21 -7.49 12.39 6.80
C TYR A 21 -8.80 11.97 6.13
N TRP A 22 -9.15 10.69 6.24
CA TRP A 22 -10.44 10.19 5.79
C TRP A 22 -11.60 10.83 6.58
N ILE A 23 -11.52 10.88 7.92
CA ILE A 23 -12.56 11.52 8.75
C ILE A 23 -12.76 12.99 8.36
N ASP A 24 -11.66 13.75 8.26
CA ASP A 24 -11.70 15.18 7.95
C ASP A 24 -12.31 15.44 6.56
N CYS A 25 -11.97 14.61 5.57
CA CYS A 25 -12.55 14.69 4.24
C CYS A 25 -14.04 14.32 4.25
N TYR A 26 -14.39 13.18 4.85
CA TYR A 26 -15.73 12.60 4.74
C TYR A 26 -16.78 13.31 5.61
N TYR A 27 -16.46 13.60 6.87
CA TYR A 27 -17.42 14.17 7.82
C TYR A 27 -17.38 15.70 7.88
N TYR A 28 -16.25 16.32 7.53
CA TYR A 28 -16.03 17.75 7.72
C TYR A 28 -15.71 18.49 6.42
N ASN A 29 -15.69 17.80 5.26
CA ASN A 29 -15.39 18.37 3.95
C ASN A 29 -14.10 19.21 3.92
N LYS A 30 -13.09 18.77 4.68
CA LYS A 30 -11.77 19.41 4.73
C LYS A 30 -10.84 18.76 3.71
N PRO A 31 -9.96 19.54 3.07
CA PRO A 31 -8.91 18.96 2.24
C PRO A 31 -7.93 18.16 3.11
N TYR A 32 -7.47 17.01 2.59
CA TYR A 32 -6.35 16.28 3.14
C TYR A 32 -5.03 16.66 2.43
N PRO A 33 -3.85 16.41 3.03
CA PRO A 33 -2.57 16.76 2.41
C PRO A 33 -2.36 16.06 1.07
N GLU A 34 -1.49 16.60 0.22
CA GLU A 34 -1.00 15.87 -0.94
C GLU A 34 -0.15 14.67 -0.49
N LEU A 35 -0.42 13.48 -1.03
CA LEU A 35 0.18 12.21 -0.60
C LEU A 35 0.60 11.38 -1.81
N ALA A 36 1.63 10.55 -1.60
CA ALA A 36 1.99 9.47 -2.53
C ALA A 36 1.24 8.16 -2.23
N ALA A 37 0.52 8.11 -1.10
CA ALA A 37 -0.46 7.07 -0.80
C ALA A 37 -1.81 7.43 -1.44
N TRP A 38 -2.51 6.42 -1.96
CA TRP A 38 -3.85 6.60 -2.50
C TRP A 38 -4.83 6.95 -1.39
N PHE A 39 -5.83 7.76 -1.72
CA PHE A 39 -6.98 7.93 -0.84
C PHE A 39 -7.77 6.63 -0.80
N CYS A 40 -8.43 6.40 0.33
CA CYS A 40 -9.17 5.18 0.61
C CYS A 40 -10.35 5.48 1.53
N ASN A 41 -11.51 4.90 1.25
CA ASN A 41 -12.58 4.79 2.24
C ASN A 41 -12.36 3.57 3.13
N ASP A 42 -11.80 3.81 4.32
CA ASP A 42 -11.43 2.75 5.27
C ASP A 42 -12.48 2.54 6.39
N SER A 43 -13.77 2.82 6.12
CA SER A 43 -14.84 2.69 7.12
C SER A 43 -14.88 1.31 7.77
N ASP A 44 -14.68 0.26 6.97
CA ASP A 44 -14.75 -1.14 7.41
C ASP A 44 -13.36 -1.71 7.78
N GLY A 45 -12.27 -1.09 7.33
CA GLY A 45 -10.91 -1.56 7.64
C GLY A 45 -10.36 -2.68 6.76
N PHE A 46 -11.18 -3.19 5.83
CA PHE A 46 -10.85 -4.32 4.96
C PHE A 46 -11.82 -4.43 3.78
N VAL A 47 -11.41 -5.16 2.74
CA VAL A 47 -12.27 -5.62 1.65
C VAL A 47 -12.61 -7.09 1.89
N SER A 48 -13.89 -7.42 1.85
CA SER A 48 -14.42 -8.76 2.12
C SER A 48 -14.45 -9.64 0.85
N PRO A 49 -14.44 -10.98 0.97
CA PRO A 49 -14.36 -11.88 -0.19
C PRO A 49 -15.48 -11.74 -1.23
N ASP A 50 -16.68 -11.33 -0.81
CA ASP A 50 -17.82 -11.05 -1.67
C ASP A 50 -17.61 -9.82 -2.58
N ARG A 51 -16.57 -9.02 -2.32
CA ARG A 51 -16.16 -7.86 -3.11
C ARG A 51 -14.87 -8.05 -3.90
N PHE A 52 -14.32 -9.27 -3.96
CA PHE A 52 -13.08 -9.53 -4.70
C PHE A 52 -13.21 -9.38 -6.23
N ASN A 53 -14.43 -9.28 -6.74
CA ASN A 53 -14.72 -9.00 -8.15
C ASN A 53 -15.10 -7.54 -8.43
N THR A 54 -14.90 -6.63 -7.48
CA THR A 54 -15.17 -5.19 -7.64
C THR A 54 -13.88 -4.39 -7.66
N SER A 55 -13.97 -3.10 -8.02
CA SER A 55 -12.81 -2.18 -7.96
C SER A 55 -12.27 -1.97 -6.54
N ASP A 56 -13.06 -2.28 -5.50
CA ASP A 56 -12.66 -2.10 -4.10
C ASP A 56 -11.40 -2.90 -3.75
N ILE A 57 -11.17 -4.07 -4.36
CA ILE A 57 -9.99 -4.90 -4.02
C ILE A 57 -8.68 -4.34 -4.59
N ILE A 58 -8.74 -3.39 -5.53
CA ILE A 58 -7.56 -2.90 -6.26
C ILE A 58 -6.68 -2.04 -5.35
N CYS A 59 -7.24 -0.98 -4.77
CA CYS A 59 -6.53 -0.07 -3.89
C CYS A 59 -7.35 0.30 -2.64
N CYS A 60 -8.34 -0.55 -2.27
CA CYS A 60 -9.41 -0.35 -1.29
C CYS A 60 -10.70 0.33 -1.84
N PRO A 61 -11.80 0.37 -1.05
CA PRO A 61 -13.04 1.04 -1.45
C PRO A 61 -12.88 2.55 -1.72
N ASP A 62 -13.58 3.05 -2.74
CA ASP A 62 -13.56 4.46 -3.18
C ASP A 62 -12.15 5.03 -3.39
N ALA A 63 -11.21 4.18 -3.80
CA ALA A 63 -9.81 4.59 -3.93
C ALA A 63 -9.63 5.68 -4.99
N VAL A 64 -8.89 6.74 -4.64
CA VAL A 64 -8.51 7.80 -5.58
C VAL A 64 -6.99 7.81 -5.72
N PRO A 65 -6.46 7.89 -6.96
CA PRO A 65 -5.04 7.98 -7.19
C PRO A 65 -4.33 9.05 -6.35
N ALA A 66 -3.12 8.73 -5.92
CA ALA A 66 -2.26 9.64 -5.19
C ALA A 66 -1.96 10.92 -6.00
N SER A 67 -1.79 12.05 -5.30
CA SER A 67 -1.43 13.34 -5.94
C SER A 67 0.08 13.54 -6.10
N LEU A 68 0.90 12.74 -5.39
CA LEU A 68 2.36 12.76 -5.47
C LEU A 68 2.91 11.42 -5.94
N ILE A 69 4.15 11.44 -6.44
CA ILE A 69 4.90 10.24 -6.82
C ILE A 69 6.18 10.19 -5.99
N ALA A 70 6.31 9.17 -5.14
CA ALA A 70 7.55 8.88 -4.45
C ALA A 70 8.56 8.20 -5.38
N ARG A 71 9.86 8.45 -5.16
CA ARG A 71 10.93 7.87 -5.97
C ARG A 71 11.61 6.71 -5.24
N VAL A 72 12.00 5.71 -6.03
CA VAL A 72 12.81 4.57 -5.61
C VAL A 72 13.59 4.06 -6.82
N LYS A 73 14.83 3.64 -6.62
CA LYS A 73 15.62 3.01 -7.68
C LYS A 73 15.31 1.52 -7.73
N ALA A 74 15.33 0.93 -8.92
CA ALA A 74 15.29 -0.52 -9.06
C ALA A 74 16.43 -1.16 -8.25
N GLY A 75 16.14 -2.24 -7.54
CA GLY A 75 17.08 -2.92 -6.63
C GLY A 75 17.14 -2.34 -5.21
N GLU A 76 16.60 -1.14 -4.98
CA GLU A 76 16.51 -0.56 -3.64
C GLU A 76 15.25 -1.06 -2.90
N THR A 77 15.21 -0.76 -1.60
CA THR A 77 14.11 -1.18 -0.73
C THR A 77 13.08 -0.09 -0.48
N VAL A 78 11.83 -0.51 -0.30
CA VAL A 78 10.76 0.31 0.28
C VAL A 78 10.38 -0.29 1.63
N THR A 79 10.35 0.54 2.67
CA THR A 79 9.92 0.13 4.01
C THR A 79 8.54 0.71 4.30
N PHE A 80 7.56 -0.15 4.58
CA PHE A 80 6.22 0.24 4.99
C PHE A 80 6.08 0.10 6.49
N HIS A 81 5.54 1.12 7.17
CA HIS A 81 5.28 1.08 8.60
C HIS A 81 3.78 1.10 8.87
N TYR A 82 3.34 0.10 9.62
CA TYR A 82 1.93 -0.14 9.94
C TYR A 82 1.62 0.33 11.34
N GLU A 83 0.44 0.91 11.55
CA GLU A 83 -0.05 1.21 12.91
C GLU A 83 -0.60 -0.04 13.60
N THR A 84 -1.33 -0.85 12.85
CA THR A 84 -1.98 -2.08 13.30
C THR A 84 -1.88 -3.14 12.21
N THR A 85 -1.86 -4.42 12.59
CA THR A 85 -1.91 -5.54 11.62
C THR A 85 -2.88 -6.60 12.06
N THR A 86 -3.60 -7.20 11.12
CA THR A 86 -4.38 -8.43 11.33
C THR A 86 -3.51 -9.68 11.11
N GLY A 87 -3.93 -10.84 11.60
CA GLY A 87 -3.20 -12.10 11.41
C GLY A 87 -3.27 -12.56 9.96
N GLY A 88 -2.14 -12.92 9.33
CA GLY A 88 -2.18 -13.48 7.98
C GLY A 88 -0.91 -13.30 7.15
N PRO A 89 -0.99 -13.69 5.87
CA PRO A 89 0.06 -13.46 4.89
C PRO A 89 0.17 -11.97 4.55
N ILE A 90 1.31 -11.57 4.00
CA ILE A 90 1.56 -10.24 3.45
C ILE A 90 2.03 -10.42 2.02
N PHE A 91 1.49 -9.61 1.11
CA PHE A 91 1.87 -9.58 -0.29
C PHE A 91 2.17 -8.14 -0.69
N THR A 92 3.08 -7.94 -1.63
CA THR A 92 3.32 -6.66 -2.27
C THR A 92 3.32 -6.85 -3.78
N TYR A 93 2.59 -5.99 -4.47
CA TYR A 93 2.45 -5.99 -5.91
C TYR A 93 2.87 -4.63 -6.46
N ILE A 94 3.20 -4.60 -7.75
CA ILE A 94 3.36 -3.38 -8.53
C ILE A 94 2.59 -3.53 -9.84
N ALA A 95 2.15 -2.43 -10.41
CA ALA A 95 1.54 -2.39 -11.74
C ALA A 95 2.13 -1.24 -12.55
N ASN A 96 2.25 -1.37 -13.86
CA ASN A 96 2.72 -0.27 -14.69
C ASN A 96 1.54 0.67 -14.99
N CYS A 97 1.65 1.95 -14.67
CA CYS A 97 0.60 2.92 -14.98
C CYS A 97 0.54 3.31 -16.47
N HIS A 98 1.50 2.85 -17.30
CA HIS A 98 1.61 3.18 -18.72
C HIS A 98 1.55 4.69 -19.01
N GLY A 99 2.06 5.49 -18.07
CA GLY A 99 1.82 6.92 -17.99
C GLY A 99 2.01 7.39 -16.55
N SER A 100 1.29 8.43 -16.15
CA SER A 100 1.33 8.93 -14.77
C SER A 100 0.35 8.17 -13.87
N CYS A 101 0.82 7.67 -12.73
CA CYS A 101 -0.08 7.08 -11.72
C CYS A 101 -1.03 8.08 -11.06
N ILE A 102 -0.84 9.39 -11.23
CA ILE A 102 -1.74 10.41 -10.67
C ILE A 102 -3.10 10.43 -11.38
N THR A 103 -3.14 9.99 -12.65
CA THR A 103 -4.35 10.02 -13.49
C THR A 103 -4.70 8.65 -14.05
N VAL A 104 -4.17 7.58 -13.46
CA VAL A 104 -4.36 6.22 -13.97
C VAL A 104 -5.77 5.72 -13.69
N ASP A 105 -6.36 5.01 -14.65
CA ASP A 105 -7.53 4.19 -14.39
C ASP A 105 -7.07 2.90 -13.69
N HIS A 106 -7.39 2.78 -12.41
CA HIS A 106 -6.96 1.65 -11.61
C HIS A 106 -7.55 0.30 -12.05
N THR A 107 -8.65 0.30 -12.81
CA THR A 107 -9.29 -0.93 -13.31
C THR A 107 -8.51 -1.59 -14.45
N GLU A 108 -7.62 -0.83 -15.09
CA GLU A 108 -6.75 -1.29 -16.18
C GLU A 108 -5.35 -1.73 -15.67
N LEU A 109 -5.09 -1.65 -14.36
CA LEU A 109 -3.80 -2.01 -13.78
C LEU A 109 -3.59 -3.53 -13.76
N GLU A 110 -2.49 -3.97 -14.37
CA GLU A 110 -2.04 -5.36 -14.33
C GLU A 110 -0.97 -5.55 -13.24
N TRP A 111 -1.34 -6.27 -12.18
CA TRP A 111 -0.53 -6.43 -10.98
C TRP A 111 0.45 -7.60 -11.07
N VAL A 112 1.71 -7.33 -10.74
CA VAL A 112 2.79 -8.33 -10.62
C VAL A 112 3.21 -8.44 -9.17
N ASN A 113 3.21 -9.65 -8.63
CA ASN A 113 3.71 -9.91 -7.27
C ASN A 113 5.23 -9.75 -7.22
N ILE A 114 5.74 -8.96 -6.27
CA ILE A 114 7.18 -8.76 -6.05
C ILE A 114 7.67 -9.25 -4.69
N ASP A 115 6.75 -9.50 -3.75
CA ASP A 115 7.05 -10.01 -2.42
C ASP A 115 5.81 -10.71 -1.85
N ALA A 116 6.05 -11.85 -1.20
CA ALA A 116 5.01 -12.69 -0.62
C ALA A 116 5.56 -13.46 0.57
N ALA A 117 4.88 -13.35 1.71
CA ALA A 117 5.19 -14.13 2.90
C ALA A 117 3.91 -14.67 3.53
N GLY A 118 3.91 -15.98 3.80
CA GLY A 118 2.78 -16.69 4.40
C GLY A 118 3.04 -17.13 5.84
N TYR A 119 2.58 -18.34 6.16
CA TYR A 119 2.88 -19.00 7.42
C TYR A 119 4.25 -19.69 7.34
N ASP A 120 5.13 -19.43 8.29
CA ASP A 120 6.40 -20.12 8.45
C ASP A 120 6.24 -21.31 9.40
N ILE A 121 6.48 -22.52 8.87
CA ILE A 121 6.36 -23.77 9.62
C ILE A 121 7.44 -23.97 10.69
N VAL A 122 8.58 -23.27 10.59
CA VAL A 122 9.69 -23.37 11.53
C VAL A 122 9.41 -22.47 12.73
N SER A 123 9.18 -21.18 12.48
CA SER A 123 8.86 -20.23 13.57
C SER A 123 7.43 -20.35 14.10
N LYS A 124 6.56 -21.08 13.39
CA LYS A 124 5.11 -21.21 13.68
C LYS A 124 4.38 -19.86 13.68
N LYS A 125 4.82 -18.92 12.84
CA LYS A 125 4.29 -17.56 12.76
C LYS A 125 3.82 -17.21 11.36
N TRP A 126 2.75 -16.44 11.29
CA TRP A 126 2.35 -15.71 10.08
C TRP A 126 3.26 -14.52 9.81
N ALA A 127 3.38 -14.12 8.55
CA ALA A 127 4.11 -12.91 8.12
C ALA A 127 3.74 -11.67 8.95
N SER A 128 2.46 -11.46 9.25
CA SER A 128 2.04 -10.31 10.07
C SER A 128 2.54 -10.37 11.52
N GLN A 129 2.75 -11.55 12.09
CA GLN A 129 3.38 -11.69 13.41
C GLN A 129 4.86 -11.34 13.36
N ASN A 130 5.56 -11.69 12.26
CA ASN A 130 6.95 -11.30 12.04
C ASN A 130 7.07 -9.78 11.83
N LEU A 131 6.13 -9.18 11.09
CA LEU A 131 6.03 -7.73 10.95
C LEU A 131 5.87 -7.03 12.31
N ARG A 132 4.97 -7.52 13.19
CA ARG A 132 4.79 -6.95 14.53
C ARG A 132 6.07 -7.05 15.36
N ALA A 133 6.79 -8.17 15.27
CA ALA A 133 8.07 -8.35 15.94
C ALA A 133 9.16 -7.41 15.38
N ASN A 134 9.03 -6.97 14.13
CA ASN A 134 9.94 -6.05 13.46
C ASN A 134 9.51 -4.57 13.58
N ASN A 135 9.05 -4.15 14.76
CA ASN A 135 8.59 -2.78 15.02
C ASN A 135 7.55 -2.28 14.00
N SER A 136 6.63 -3.16 13.60
CA SER A 136 5.59 -2.91 12.61
C SER A 136 6.09 -2.50 11.21
N LYS A 137 7.25 -3.01 10.79
CA LYS A 137 7.85 -2.70 9.47
C LYS A 137 7.85 -3.89 8.55
N TRP A 138 7.35 -3.69 7.33
CA TRP A 138 7.54 -4.56 6.18
C TRP A 138 8.57 -3.95 5.24
N ILE A 139 9.54 -4.72 4.76
CA ILE A 139 10.58 -4.24 3.85
C ILE A 139 10.48 -5.08 2.58
N THR A 140 10.21 -4.43 1.46
CA THR A 140 10.19 -5.05 0.14
C THR A 140 11.34 -4.53 -0.71
N THR A 141 11.83 -5.33 -1.65
CA THR A 141 12.88 -4.91 -2.60
C THR A 141 12.24 -4.69 -3.96
N VAL A 142 12.45 -3.51 -4.55
CA VAL A 142 12.01 -3.25 -5.92
C VAL A 142 12.85 -4.11 -6.86
N PRO A 143 12.25 -4.88 -7.78
CA PRO A 143 13.03 -5.76 -8.66
C PRO A 143 14.12 -4.98 -9.40
N PRO A 144 15.38 -5.46 -9.42
CA PRO A 144 16.49 -4.74 -10.06
C PRO A 144 16.33 -4.64 -11.58
N SER A 145 15.53 -5.53 -12.18
CA SER A 145 15.20 -5.52 -13.61
C SER A 145 13.92 -4.73 -13.94
N LEU A 146 13.30 -4.06 -12.97
CA LEU A 146 12.10 -3.27 -13.22
C LEU A 146 12.42 -2.11 -14.16
N ALA A 147 11.65 -1.98 -15.24
CA ALA A 147 11.80 -0.88 -16.17
C ALA A 147 11.49 0.47 -15.49
N PRO A 148 12.18 1.56 -15.87
CA PRO A 148 11.83 2.89 -15.41
C PRO A 148 10.38 3.24 -15.77
N GLY A 149 9.65 3.82 -14.81
CA GLY A 149 8.25 4.17 -14.97
C GLY A 149 7.63 4.49 -13.61
N THR A 150 6.35 4.87 -13.62
CA THR A 150 5.58 5.07 -12.38
C THR A 150 4.70 3.85 -12.14
N HIS A 151 4.71 3.37 -10.90
CA HIS A 151 4.01 2.17 -10.47
C HIS A 151 3.31 2.52 -9.13
N PRO A 152 2.05 2.13 -8.94
CA PRO A 152 1.39 2.23 -7.65
C PRO A 152 1.90 1.14 -6.69
#